data_AF-A0A1W9SS41-F1
#
_entry.id   AF-A0A1W9SS41-F1
#
_cell.length_a   1.000
_cell.length_b   1.000
_cell.length_c   1.000
_cell.angle_alpha   90.00
_cell.angle_beta   90.00
_cell.angle_gamma   90.00
#
_symmetry.space_group_name_H-M   'P 1'
#
loop_
_entity.id
_entity.type
_entity.pdbx_description
1 polymer ?
#
loop_
_entity_poly.entity_id
_entity_poly.type
_entity_poly.pdbx_seq_one_letter_code
_entity_poly.pdbx_strand_id
1 'polypeptide(L)'
;MKKIYLSIIFILINFFLHSQECQRISIDNINSSAGNVVMLETVSCEGQEFTLSADISFPENNTTYEQSIENCTFLWEFPDGSSQNGEIAICNFENVGVYDIVLTVTDQIDCNKIRTIHVTVGNQALDVEIETNMPTSNDTIFACPGIPLEMQISPSYPFNNTCYSQSNFSTGFTWTYPDGTEANIQSIAPIYNSPGLRNFQWKATDIHGVSEEGNITVVVYFSPEFGISQLLEDTICYGDTIHIIGEVLMELPIPEAGVTFIPDGGSTNECYYSSISYDIFDPTAIMSDISYLESICLNIEHSYLGDLEIRITCPDGTEVIMKSYPGGAGTYLGEPLDGSPWDNNPIEDPDVNPPGVGWDYCFSPDANATMMDIVNAGGFGPSLPAGSYASENNLNALEGCPMNGAGTFSTHGQNNNF
;
A
#
# COMPACT_ATOMS: atom_id res chain seq x y z
N MET A 1 -11.45 95.63 32.84
CA MET A 1 -11.12 94.27 32.38
C MET A 1 -9.66 94.23 31.97
N LYS A 2 -8.86 93.41 32.65
CA LYS A 2 -7.50 93.03 32.24
C LYS A 2 -7.59 92.20 30.94
N LYS A 3 -6.73 92.45 29.96
CA LYS A 3 -5.71 91.50 29.48
C LYS A 3 -4.86 92.14 28.40
N ILE A 4 -3.58 92.26 28.74
CA ILE A 4 -2.43 92.68 27.95
C ILE A 4 -2.01 91.48 27.08
N TYR A 5 -1.65 91.74 25.82
CA TYR A 5 -1.00 90.75 24.96
C TYR A 5 0.43 90.52 25.45
N LEU A 6 0.72 89.30 25.92
CA LEU A 6 2.07 88.84 26.24
C LEU A 6 2.42 87.71 25.27
N SER A 7 3.44 87.95 24.46
CA SER A 7 4.09 86.94 23.63
C SER A 7 4.93 86.04 24.53
N ILE A 8 4.71 84.72 24.48
CA ILE A 8 5.61 83.75 25.10
C ILE A 8 6.17 82.86 23.98
N ILE A 9 7.48 83.00 23.83
CA ILE A 9 8.39 82.21 23.02
C ILE A 9 8.35 80.76 23.53
N PHE A 10 8.08 79.82 22.64
CA PHE A 10 8.28 78.38 22.92
C PHE A 10 9.77 78.14 23.10
N ILE A 11 10.19 77.89 24.34
CA ILE A 11 11.48 77.26 24.63
C ILE A 11 11.28 75.77 24.30
N LEU A 12 11.88 75.33 23.19
CA LEU A 12 12.19 73.92 22.95
C LEU A 12 13.17 73.50 24.05
N ILE A 13 12.65 72.95 25.14
CA ILE A 13 13.45 72.18 26.08
C ILE A 13 13.70 70.83 25.39
N ASN A 14 14.89 70.70 24.79
CA ASN A 14 15.45 69.39 24.46
C ASN A 14 15.60 68.60 25.77
N PHE A 15 14.60 67.79 26.11
CA PHE A 15 14.87 66.61 26.92
C PHE A 15 15.63 65.64 26.00
N PHE A 16 16.96 65.70 26.04
CA PHE A 16 17.77 64.54 25.72
C PHE A 16 17.46 63.48 26.77
N LEU A 17 16.38 62.71 26.58
CA LEU A 17 16.40 61.32 26.98
C LEU A 17 17.50 60.71 26.12
N HIS A 18 18.71 60.59 26.67
CA HIS A 18 19.66 59.63 26.13
C HIS A 18 19.03 58.26 26.37
N SER A 19 18.18 57.80 25.46
CA SER A 19 18.03 56.36 25.28
C SER A 19 19.41 55.90 24.81
N GLN A 20 20.21 55.34 25.71
CA GLN A 20 21.46 54.71 25.31
C GLN A 20 21.11 53.69 24.23
N GLU A 21 21.81 53.77 23.10
CA GLU A 21 21.60 52.81 22.00
C GLU A 21 22.15 51.45 22.43
N CYS A 22 21.36 50.40 22.19
CA CYS A 22 21.73 49.03 22.53
C CYS A 22 22.98 48.56 21.78
N GLN A 23 23.93 47.96 22.52
CA GLN A 23 25.04 47.21 21.93
C GLN A 23 24.59 45.78 21.62
N ARG A 24 25.06 45.24 20.49
CA ARG A 24 24.66 43.91 20.02
C ARG A 24 25.12 42.78 20.95
N ILE A 25 24.17 41.90 21.28
CA ILE A 25 24.40 40.59 21.90
C ILE A 25 24.25 39.51 20.82
N SER A 26 25.17 38.55 20.77
CA SER A 26 25.09 37.37 19.91
C SER A 26 25.00 36.10 20.75
N ILE A 27 24.04 35.24 20.43
CA ILE A 27 23.96 33.87 20.97
C ILE A 27 24.51 32.96 19.88
N ASP A 28 25.78 32.60 19.98
CA ASP A 28 26.52 31.92 18.91
C ASP A 28 26.17 30.44 18.85
N ASN A 29 26.13 29.76 20.00
CA ASN A 29 25.71 28.36 20.11
C ASN A 29 24.89 28.08 21.36
N ILE A 30 24.21 26.94 21.37
CA ILE A 30 23.57 26.38 22.56
C ILE A 30 24.07 24.94 22.72
N ASN A 31 24.59 24.63 23.89
CA ASN A 31 25.19 23.35 24.22
C ASN A 31 24.27 22.58 25.16
N SER A 32 24.32 21.24 25.08
CA SER A 32 23.59 20.37 25.98
C SER A 32 24.48 19.31 26.64
N SER A 33 24.04 18.77 27.76
CA SER A 33 24.68 17.58 28.38
C SER A 33 24.65 16.34 27.47
N ALA A 34 23.76 16.29 26.46
CA ALA A 34 23.70 15.24 25.45
C ALA A 34 24.67 15.48 24.25
N GLY A 35 25.44 16.57 24.25
CA GLY A 35 26.37 16.95 23.19
C GLY A 35 26.12 18.35 22.62
N ASN A 36 26.91 18.75 21.61
CA ASN A 36 26.67 20.00 20.88
C ASN A 36 25.32 19.90 20.16
N VAL A 37 24.37 20.77 20.51
CA VAL A 37 23.07 20.88 19.85
C VAL A 37 23.28 21.62 18.54
N VAL A 38 23.92 20.96 17.57
CA VAL A 38 23.86 21.41 16.19
C VAL A 38 22.43 21.13 15.73
N MET A 39 21.73 22.20 15.38
CA MET A 39 20.34 22.20 14.92
C MET A 39 20.11 21.10 13.87
N LEU A 40 19.45 20.00 14.26
CA LEU A 40 18.07 19.68 13.83
C LEU A 40 17.53 18.39 14.48
N GLU A 41 18.36 17.45 14.96
CA GLU A 41 17.88 16.12 15.34
C GLU A 41 18.76 15.49 16.45
N THR A 42 18.63 15.95 17.69
CA THR A 42 19.11 15.18 18.85
C THR A 42 17.94 14.37 19.38
N VAL A 43 17.98 13.04 19.26
CA VAL A 43 16.99 12.15 19.90
C VAL A 43 17.28 12.15 21.40
N SER A 44 16.37 12.74 22.16
CA SER A 44 16.37 12.74 23.62
C SER A 44 15.40 11.68 24.15
N CYS A 45 15.77 11.02 25.25
CA CYS A 45 14.96 9.97 25.87
C CYS A 45 13.87 10.57 26.76
N GLU A 46 12.69 9.95 26.77
CA GLU A 46 11.58 10.34 27.65
C GLU A 46 12.01 10.39 29.11
N GLY A 47 11.70 11.49 29.79
CA GLY A 47 11.97 11.70 31.22
C GLY A 47 13.44 11.96 31.57
N GLN A 48 14.36 11.96 30.61
CA GLN A 48 15.75 12.27 30.87
C GLN A 48 15.94 13.77 31.20
N GLU A 49 16.82 14.06 32.17
CA GLU A 49 17.22 15.44 32.48
C GLU A 49 18.31 15.93 31.51
N PHE A 50 18.14 17.16 31.03
CA PHE A 50 19.06 17.86 30.15
C PHE A 50 19.54 19.14 30.80
N THR A 51 20.84 19.42 30.66
CA THR A 51 21.42 20.72 31.01
C THR A 51 21.63 21.49 29.72
N LEU A 52 21.10 22.71 29.63
CA LEU A 52 21.29 23.63 28.51
C LEU A 52 22.18 24.80 28.95
N SER A 53 23.10 25.21 28.08
CA SER A 53 23.90 26.43 28.24
C SER A 53 24.08 27.14 26.91
N ALA A 54 24.35 28.44 26.92
CA ALA A 54 24.54 29.24 25.71
C ALA A 54 25.95 29.81 25.62
N ASP A 55 26.55 29.75 24.43
CA ASP A 55 27.79 30.45 24.10
C ASP A 55 27.44 31.86 23.61
N ILE A 56 27.79 32.87 24.40
CA ILE A 56 27.46 34.28 24.16
C ILE A 56 28.69 35.06 23.72
N SER A 57 28.54 35.92 22.71
CA SER A 57 29.53 36.92 22.36
C SER A 57 28.97 38.33 22.31
N PHE A 58 29.85 39.29 22.61
CA PHE A 58 29.55 40.72 22.69
C PHE A 58 30.39 41.47 21.65
N PRO A 59 30.00 41.44 20.36
CA PRO A 59 30.79 42.02 19.27
C PRO A 59 31.02 43.53 19.39
N GLU A 60 30.17 44.22 20.16
CA GLU A 60 30.24 45.66 20.37
C GLU A 60 30.69 46.04 21.78
N ASN A 61 31.23 45.10 22.57
CA ASN A 61 31.63 45.38 23.95
C ASN A 61 32.48 46.65 24.09
N ASN A 62 32.19 47.48 25.11
CA ASN A 62 32.87 48.74 25.44
C ASN A 62 32.77 49.86 24.36
N THR A 63 31.88 49.76 23.38
CA THR A 63 31.56 50.89 22.49
C THR A 63 30.73 51.96 23.19
N THR A 64 29.68 51.57 23.92
CA THR A 64 28.79 52.47 24.67
C THR A 64 28.80 52.16 26.18
N TYR A 65 28.74 50.88 26.54
CA TYR A 65 28.87 50.37 27.89
C TYR A 65 29.66 49.04 27.88
N GLU A 66 30.05 48.58 29.08
CA GLU A 66 30.72 47.30 29.23
C GLU A 66 29.67 46.18 29.15
N GLN A 67 29.92 45.16 28.35
CA GLN A 67 29.11 43.94 28.24
C GLN A 67 29.96 42.73 28.62
N SER A 68 29.41 41.88 29.48
CA SER A 68 29.99 40.63 29.91
C SER A 68 28.88 39.64 30.24
N ILE A 69 29.22 38.38 30.46
CA ILE A 69 28.25 37.40 30.93
C ILE A 69 27.69 37.81 32.31
N GLU A 70 28.54 38.33 33.19
CA GLU A 70 28.19 38.70 34.58
C GLU A 70 27.19 39.86 34.68
N ASN A 71 27.08 40.68 33.63
CA ASN A 71 26.14 41.81 33.59
C ASN A 71 24.91 41.57 32.69
N CYS A 72 24.73 40.33 32.27
CA CYS A 72 23.54 39.87 31.57
C CYS A 72 22.64 39.04 32.49
N THR A 73 21.36 39.04 32.18
CA THR A 73 20.35 38.16 32.75
C THR A 73 19.87 37.19 31.68
N PHE A 74 19.60 35.96 32.10
CA PHE A 74 19.22 34.86 31.22
C PHE A 74 17.88 34.32 31.69
N LEU A 75 16.92 34.28 30.76
CA LEU A 75 15.59 33.73 30.98
C LEU A 75 15.33 32.63 29.96
N TRP A 76 15.10 31.42 30.45
CA TRP A 76 14.68 30.27 29.66
C TRP A 76 13.18 30.07 29.84
N GLU A 77 12.45 29.96 28.74
CA GLU A 77 11.01 29.71 28.72
C GLU A 77 10.74 28.37 28.01
N PHE A 78 9.90 27.54 28.63
CA PHE A 78 9.60 26.19 28.17
C PHE A 78 8.16 26.10 27.63
N PRO A 79 7.85 25.10 26.77
CA PRO A 79 6.51 24.92 26.20
C PRO A 79 5.39 24.68 27.22
N ASP A 80 5.73 24.20 28.41
CA ASP A 80 4.77 23.99 29.51
C ASP A 80 4.39 25.29 30.25
N GLY A 81 4.97 26.43 29.83
CA GLY A 81 4.76 27.75 30.44
C GLY A 81 5.62 28.00 31.68
N SER A 82 6.49 27.05 32.06
CA SER A 82 7.49 27.28 33.10
C SER A 82 8.66 28.11 32.58
N SER A 83 9.43 28.70 33.51
CA SER A 83 10.60 29.50 33.17
C SER A 83 11.72 29.34 34.20
N GLN A 84 12.97 29.42 33.76
CA GLN A 84 14.15 29.36 34.62
C GLN A 84 15.06 30.57 34.39
N ASN A 85 15.71 31.02 35.46
CA ASN A 85 16.68 32.10 35.41
C ASN A 85 18.11 31.56 35.58
N GLY A 86 19.06 32.16 34.88
CA GLY A 86 20.48 31.83 34.97
C GLY A 86 21.08 31.31 33.67
N GLU A 87 22.40 31.31 33.58
CA GLU A 87 23.15 30.89 32.38
C GLU A 87 22.90 29.43 31.98
N ILE A 88 22.51 28.61 32.95
CA ILE A 88 22.25 27.19 32.80
C ILE A 88 20.78 26.92 33.10
N ALA A 89 20.12 26.18 32.23
CA ALA A 89 18.78 25.63 32.46
C ALA A 89 18.83 24.10 32.58
N ILE A 90 17.94 23.56 33.40
CA ILE A 90 17.74 22.11 33.56
C ILE A 90 16.30 21.79 33.20
N CYS A 91 16.07 20.89 32.24
CA CYS A 91 14.73 20.50 31.83
C CYS A 91 14.62 19.00 31.58
N ASN A 92 13.42 18.47 31.71
CA ASN A 92 13.05 17.12 31.36
C ASN A 92 11.73 17.15 30.59
N PHE A 93 11.57 16.20 29.67
CA PHE A 93 10.35 16.09 28.86
C PHE A 93 9.76 14.70 29.05
N GLU A 94 8.55 14.64 29.62
CA GLU A 94 7.87 13.39 29.94
C GLU A 94 7.14 12.75 28.75
N ASN A 95 7.12 13.39 27.59
CA ASN A 95 6.44 12.84 26.42
C ASN A 95 7.35 12.94 25.19
N VAL A 96 7.15 12.03 24.24
CA VAL A 96 7.75 12.16 22.91
C VAL A 96 7.16 13.36 22.18
N GLY A 97 7.97 14.05 21.39
CA GLY A 97 7.54 15.23 20.66
C GLY A 97 8.66 16.21 20.37
N VAL A 98 8.29 17.32 19.74
CA VAL A 98 9.20 18.44 19.47
C VAL A 98 8.86 19.59 20.41
N TYR A 99 9.87 20.11 21.08
CA TYR A 99 9.75 21.14 22.12
C TYR A 99 10.55 22.39 21.75
N ASP A 100 9.87 23.53 21.75
CA ASP A 100 10.47 24.84 21.47
C ASP A 100 10.85 25.55 22.77
N ILE A 101 12.14 25.62 23.07
CA ILE A 101 12.67 26.33 24.24
C ILE A 101 13.16 27.70 23.79
N VAL A 102 12.77 28.75 24.50
CA VAL A 102 13.17 30.13 24.17
C VAL A 102 14.15 30.66 25.21
N LEU A 103 15.33 31.05 24.77
CA LEU A 103 16.30 31.78 25.58
C LEU A 103 16.24 33.28 25.26
N THR A 104 16.01 34.09 26.28
CA THR A 104 16.16 35.55 26.25
C THR A 104 17.36 35.98 27.10
N VAL A 105 18.35 36.60 26.47
CA VAL A 105 19.50 37.23 27.16
C VAL A 105 19.29 38.73 27.17
N THR A 106 19.28 39.35 28.35
CA THR A 106 19.07 40.80 28.53
C THR A 106 20.24 41.40 29.29
N ASP A 107 20.86 42.45 28.75
CA ASP A 107 21.97 43.14 29.42
C ASP A 107 21.50 44.19 30.45
N GLN A 108 22.46 44.86 31.09
CA GLN A 108 22.25 45.82 32.17
C GLN A 108 21.50 47.11 31.80
N ILE A 109 21.21 47.35 30.51
CA ILE A 109 20.40 48.50 30.06
C ILE A 109 19.12 48.05 29.33
N ASP A 110 18.66 46.84 29.63
CA ASP A 110 17.44 46.23 29.11
C ASP A 110 17.46 45.92 27.59
N CYS A 111 18.65 45.80 26.99
CA CYS A 111 18.78 45.35 25.61
C CYS A 111 18.78 43.82 25.56
N ASN A 112 17.91 43.25 24.73
CA ASN A 112 17.69 41.80 24.70
C ASN A 112 18.01 41.14 23.34
N LYS A 113 18.33 39.85 23.42
CA LYS A 113 18.45 38.94 22.29
C LYS A 113 17.72 37.65 22.61
N ILE A 114 16.95 37.17 21.63
CA ILE A 114 16.14 35.96 21.75
C ILE A 114 16.68 34.90 20.79
N ARG A 115 16.71 33.63 21.23
CA ARG A 115 16.97 32.45 20.40
C ARG A 115 16.02 31.32 20.79
N THR A 116 15.43 30.67 19.80
CA THR A 116 14.60 29.48 19.97
C THR A 116 15.42 28.22 19.67
N ILE A 117 15.20 27.17 20.44
CA ILE A 117 15.83 25.85 20.34
C ILE A 117 14.72 24.83 20.09
N HIS A 118 14.92 23.98 19.10
CA HIS A 118 14.04 22.83 18.85
C HIS A 118 14.68 21.58 19.46
N VAL A 119 13.99 20.95 20.41
CA VAL A 119 14.42 19.69 21.03
C VAL A 119 13.46 18.59 20.63
N THR A 120 13.97 17.52 20.01
CA THR A 120 13.16 16.35 19.63
C THR A 120 13.35 15.23 20.64
N VAL A 121 12.27 14.84 21.31
CA VAL A 121 12.24 13.72 22.26
C VAL A 121 11.60 12.55 21.53
N GLY A 122 12.31 11.44 21.43
CA GLY A 122 11.88 10.29 20.65
C GLY A 122 12.36 8.98 21.26
N ASN A 123 11.71 7.90 20.87
CA ASN A 123 12.13 6.56 21.24
C ASN A 123 13.22 6.04 20.30
N GLN A 124 13.89 4.96 20.68
CA GLN A 124 14.93 4.35 19.85
C GLN A 124 14.30 3.58 18.69
N ALA A 125 14.71 3.93 17.46
CA ALA A 125 14.31 3.17 16.28
C ALA A 125 14.84 1.72 16.32
N LEU A 126 14.11 0.82 15.67
CA LEU A 126 14.54 -0.52 15.32
C LEU A 126 14.39 -0.66 13.80
N ASP A 127 15.29 -1.40 13.15
CA ASP A 127 15.17 -1.73 11.74
C ASP A 127 14.73 -3.19 11.62
N VAL A 128 13.94 -3.56 10.62
CA VAL A 128 13.44 -4.94 10.49
C VAL A 128 13.70 -5.46 9.09
N GLU A 129 14.25 -6.68 9.03
CA GLU A 129 14.29 -7.49 7.82
C GLU A 129 13.54 -8.81 8.04
N ILE A 130 13.03 -9.40 6.95
CA ILE A 130 12.43 -10.74 6.98
C ILE A 130 13.42 -11.74 6.42
N GLU A 131 13.82 -12.69 7.26
CA GLU A 131 14.65 -13.82 6.85
C GLU A 131 13.76 -15.00 6.43
N THR A 132 14.14 -15.69 5.36
CA THR A 132 13.43 -16.87 4.89
C THR A 132 14.36 -17.93 4.30
N ASN A 133 13.93 -19.20 4.32
CA ASN A 133 14.61 -20.31 3.67
C ASN A 133 14.34 -20.39 2.15
N MET A 134 13.43 -19.58 1.63
CA MET A 134 13.01 -19.57 0.23
C MET A 134 13.71 -18.46 -0.58
N PRO A 135 13.86 -18.60 -1.90
CA PRO A 135 14.39 -17.54 -2.75
C PRO A 135 13.45 -16.33 -2.76
N THR A 136 14.06 -15.14 -2.82
CA THR A 136 13.35 -13.86 -2.85
C THR A 136 13.71 -13.03 -4.08
N SER A 137 12.76 -12.24 -4.58
CA SER A 137 12.99 -11.21 -5.60
C SER A 137 11.98 -10.09 -5.41
N ASN A 138 12.44 -8.83 -5.38
CA ASN A 138 11.59 -7.64 -5.22
C ASN A 138 10.50 -7.82 -4.13
N ASP A 139 10.91 -8.16 -2.91
CA ASP A 139 10.03 -8.38 -1.74
C ASP A 139 8.98 -9.51 -1.89
N THR A 140 9.15 -10.36 -2.90
CA THR A 140 8.35 -11.58 -3.12
C THR A 140 9.15 -12.82 -2.75
N ILE A 141 8.54 -13.72 -1.97
CA ILE A 141 9.08 -15.03 -1.65
C ILE A 141 8.48 -16.08 -2.59
N PHE A 142 9.32 -16.95 -3.13
CA PHE A 142 8.88 -18.06 -3.99
C PHE A 142 9.00 -19.39 -3.28
N ALA A 143 7.87 -20.05 -3.06
CA ALA A 143 7.78 -21.32 -2.34
C ALA A 143 7.26 -22.46 -3.22
N CYS A 144 7.58 -23.69 -2.83
CA CYS A 144 7.06 -24.91 -3.45
C CYS A 144 5.97 -25.55 -2.58
N PRO A 145 4.99 -26.27 -3.16
CA PRO A 145 3.96 -26.95 -2.39
C PRO A 145 4.54 -28.02 -1.45
N GLY A 146 3.98 -28.12 -0.25
CA GLY A 146 4.31 -29.15 0.73
C GLY A 146 5.64 -28.95 1.45
N ILE A 147 6.41 -27.91 1.13
CA ILE A 147 7.64 -27.55 1.85
C ILE A 147 7.31 -26.50 2.92
N PRO A 148 7.82 -26.64 4.16
CA PRO A 148 7.72 -25.58 5.17
C PRO A 148 8.36 -24.28 4.68
N LEU A 149 7.56 -23.22 4.60
CA LEU A 149 8.02 -21.86 4.36
C LEU A 149 8.47 -21.27 5.69
N GLU A 150 9.77 -21.28 5.97
CA GLU A 150 10.29 -20.69 7.20
C GLU A 150 10.46 -19.18 6.99
N MET A 151 9.80 -18.38 7.83
CA MET A 151 9.93 -16.93 7.85
C MET A 151 10.18 -16.44 9.27
N GLN A 152 11.07 -15.48 9.43
CA GLN A 152 11.44 -14.91 10.72
C GLN A 152 11.55 -13.39 10.63
N ILE A 153 10.96 -12.70 11.59
CA ILE A 153 11.18 -11.27 11.79
C ILE A 153 12.56 -11.09 12.44
N SER A 154 13.48 -10.44 11.73
CA SER A 154 14.87 -10.22 12.15
C SER A 154 15.11 -8.73 12.39
N PRO A 155 14.80 -8.23 13.61
CA PRO A 155 15.06 -6.84 13.95
C PRO A 155 16.54 -6.60 14.24
N SER A 156 17.00 -5.40 13.89
CA SER A 156 18.28 -4.84 14.28
C SER A 156 18.04 -3.59 15.15
N TYR A 157 18.92 -3.36 16.13
CA TYR A 157 18.75 -2.31 17.14
C TYR A 157 19.93 -1.32 17.09
N PRO A 158 19.98 -0.45 16.06
CA PRO A 158 21.11 0.45 15.84
C PRO A 158 21.37 1.41 17.01
N PHE A 159 20.34 1.73 17.79
CA PHE A 159 20.42 2.67 18.92
C PHE A 159 20.32 2.00 20.30
N ASN A 160 20.55 0.68 20.39
CA ASN A 160 20.42 -0.06 21.64
C ASN A 160 21.23 0.55 22.80
N ASN A 161 20.60 0.70 23.97
CA ASN A 161 21.14 1.29 25.20
C ASN A 161 21.44 2.80 25.14
N THR A 162 20.87 3.53 24.18
CA THR A 162 20.96 5.01 24.15
C THR A 162 20.06 5.66 25.22
N CYS A 163 18.84 5.14 25.32
CA CYS A 163 17.72 5.47 26.19
C CYS A 163 17.28 4.26 27.01
N TYR A 164 17.12 3.11 26.37
CA TYR A 164 16.73 1.85 26.98
C TYR A 164 17.33 0.65 26.23
N SER A 165 17.36 -0.49 26.92
CA SER A 165 17.83 -1.73 26.32
C SER A 165 16.77 -2.31 25.36
N GLN A 166 17.20 -2.57 24.14
CA GLN A 166 16.44 -3.26 23.10
C GLN A 166 17.05 -4.63 22.82
N SER A 167 16.18 -5.61 22.59
CA SER A 167 16.53 -6.98 22.25
C SER A 167 15.31 -7.72 21.72
N ASN A 168 15.53 -8.86 21.05
CA ASN A 168 14.42 -9.73 20.63
C ASN A 168 13.56 -10.18 21.81
N PHE A 169 14.15 -10.31 23.01
CA PHE A 169 13.42 -10.72 24.22
C PHE A 169 12.43 -9.64 24.70
N SER A 170 12.75 -8.37 24.46
CA SER A 170 11.91 -7.22 24.82
C SER A 170 11.07 -6.69 23.65
N THR A 171 11.01 -7.43 22.53
CA THR A 171 10.27 -7.08 21.32
C THR A 171 9.10 -8.04 21.13
N GLY A 172 7.89 -7.50 20.97
CA GLY A 172 6.72 -8.25 20.53
C GLY A 172 6.73 -8.44 19.02
N PHE A 173 6.39 -9.65 18.57
CA PHE A 173 6.33 -10.02 17.16
C PHE A 173 4.93 -10.51 16.82
N THR A 174 4.35 -10.00 15.75
CA THR A 174 3.04 -10.41 15.26
C THR A 174 3.11 -10.68 13.76
N TRP A 175 2.58 -11.82 13.35
CA TRP A 175 2.31 -12.18 11.98
C TRP A 175 0.80 -12.23 11.75
N THR A 176 0.32 -11.64 10.67
CA THR A 176 -1.05 -11.77 10.19
C THR A 176 -1.05 -12.62 8.92
N TYR A 177 -1.74 -13.76 8.96
CA TYR A 177 -1.86 -14.69 7.86
C TYR A 177 -2.86 -14.19 6.80
N PRO A 178 -2.86 -14.75 5.58
CA PRO A 178 -3.77 -14.36 4.51
C PRO A 178 -5.27 -14.49 4.85
N ASP A 179 -5.62 -15.36 5.80
CA ASP A 179 -7.01 -15.57 6.26
C ASP A 179 -7.42 -14.58 7.38
N GLY A 180 -6.53 -13.65 7.75
CA GLY A 180 -6.73 -12.67 8.81
C GLY A 180 -6.44 -13.20 10.21
N THR A 181 -5.99 -14.45 10.36
CA THR A 181 -5.57 -14.97 11.67
C THR A 181 -4.21 -14.40 12.07
N GLU A 182 -3.95 -14.30 13.37
CA GLU A 182 -2.71 -13.74 13.90
C GLU A 182 -1.90 -14.76 14.71
N ALA A 183 -0.58 -14.67 14.63
CA ALA A 183 0.34 -15.39 15.51
C ALA A 183 1.34 -14.41 16.16
N ASN A 184 1.44 -14.48 17.48
CA ASN A 184 2.34 -13.64 18.27
C ASN A 184 3.65 -14.38 18.56
N ILE A 185 4.45 -14.60 17.51
CA ILE A 185 5.71 -15.35 17.56
C ILE A 185 6.72 -14.75 16.58
N GLN A 186 8.01 -14.89 16.86
CA GLN A 186 9.07 -14.33 16.00
C GLN A 186 9.19 -15.08 14.65
N SER A 187 9.08 -16.41 14.67
CA SER A 187 9.29 -17.27 13.51
C SER A 187 8.08 -18.16 13.25
N ILE A 188 7.69 -18.26 11.98
CA ILE A 188 6.58 -19.10 11.50
C ILE A 188 7.07 -20.07 10.44
N ALA A 189 6.35 -21.19 10.27
CA ALA A 189 6.66 -22.23 9.29
C ALA A 189 5.40 -22.83 8.65
N PRO A 190 4.53 -22.03 7.98
CA PRO A 190 3.35 -22.56 7.29
C PRO A 190 3.72 -23.53 6.17
N ILE A 191 2.83 -24.49 5.91
CA ILE A 191 2.91 -25.42 4.79
C ILE A 191 1.70 -25.18 3.89
N TYR A 192 1.95 -24.85 2.63
CA TYR A 192 0.91 -24.70 1.62
C TYR A 192 0.97 -25.88 0.66
N ASN A 193 -0.13 -26.62 0.54
CA ASN A 193 -0.22 -27.78 -0.36
C ASN A 193 -0.81 -27.42 -1.72
N SER A 194 -1.46 -26.26 -1.82
CA SER A 194 -1.99 -25.72 -3.06
C SER A 194 -1.18 -24.50 -3.51
N PRO A 195 -1.00 -24.32 -4.81
CA PRO A 195 -0.38 -23.13 -5.37
C PRO A 195 -1.21 -21.87 -5.09
N GLY A 196 -0.62 -20.72 -5.41
CA GLY A 196 -1.26 -19.42 -5.37
C GLY A 196 -0.56 -18.40 -4.47
N LEU A 197 -1.16 -17.21 -4.43
CA LEU A 197 -0.63 -16.03 -3.74
C LEU A 197 -1.06 -16.01 -2.29
N ARG A 198 -0.16 -15.61 -1.40
CA ARG A 198 -0.40 -15.48 0.04
C ARG A 198 0.25 -14.17 0.50
N ASN A 199 -0.57 -13.24 0.98
CA ASN A 199 -0.09 -11.99 1.57
C ASN A 199 -0.04 -12.11 3.09
N PHE A 200 1.13 -11.87 3.66
CA PHE A 200 1.33 -11.81 5.09
C PHE A 200 1.60 -10.38 5.50
N GLN A 201 1.17 -10.04 6.71
CA GLN A 201 1.63 -8.82 7.37
C GLN A 201 2.51 -9.21 8.55
N TRP A 202 3.51 -8.40 8.82
CA TRP A 202 4.38 -8.59 9.98
C TRP A 202 4.48 -7.28 10.74
N LYS A 203 4.67 -7.40 12.06
CA LYS A 203 4.88 -6.27 12.96
C LYS A 203 5.87 -6.65 14.05
N ALA A 204 6.86 -5.79 14.26
CA ALA A 204 7.76 -5.84 15.41
C ALA A 204 7.49 -4.61 16.27
N THR A 205 7.29 -4.78 17.58
CA THR A 205 7.04 -3.67 18.51
C THR A 205 7.94 -3.80 19.72
N ASP A 206 8.74 -2.79 20.01
CA ASP A 206 9.61 -2.81 21.19
C ASP A 206 8.87 -2.53 22.50
N ILE A 207 9.61 -2.55 23.61
CA ILE A 207 9.07 -2.38 24.96
C ILE A 207 8.46 -0.99 25.25
N HIS A 208 8.77 0.02 24.43
CA HIS A 208 8.21 1.37 24.54
C HIS A 208 7.19 1.67 23.41
N GLY A 209 6.77 0.63 22.67
CA GLY A 209 5.72 0.75 21.66
C GLY A 209 6.21 1.29 20.32
N VAL A 210 7.52 1.42 20.09
CA VAL A 210 8.04 1.71 18.75
C VAL A 210 7.81 0.47 17.89
N SER A 211 7.13 0.65 16.76
CA SER A 211 6.83 -0.46 15.88
C SER A 211 7.22 -0.21 14.44
N GLU A 212 7.78 -1.23 13.83
CA GLU A 212 7.92 -1.37 12.38
C GLU A 212 6.96 -2.45 11.90
N GLU A 213 6.35 -2.24 10.73
CA GLU A 213 5.42 -3.18 10.12
C GLU A 213 5.58 -3.18 8.60
N GLY A 214 5.21 -4.30 8.00
CA GLY A 214 5.30 -4.46 6.56
C GLY A 214 4.44 -5.60 6.05
N ASN A 215 4.45 -5.75 4.73
CA ASN A 215 3.77 -6.84 4.05
C ASN A 215 4.80 -7.68 3.32
N ILE A 216 4.52 -8.97 3.16
CA ILE A 216 5.31 -9.86 2.31
C ILE A 216 4.39 -10.73 1.47
N THR A 217 4.70 -10.80 0.18
CA THR A 217 3.96 -11.60 -0.78
C THR A 217 4.69 -12.91 -1.00
N VAL A 218 3.97 -14.01 -0.87
CA VAL A 218 4.48 -15.36 -1.09
C VAL A 218 3.73 -15.96 -2.27
N VAL A 219 4.48 -16.38 -3.28
CA VAL A 219 3.98 -17.13 -4.43
C VAL A 219 4.30 -18.61 -4.22
N VAL A 220 3.28 -19.44 -4.08
CA VAL A 220 3.42 -20.90 -4.07
C VAL A 220 3.25 -21.41 -5.50
N TYR A 221 4.32 -21.90 -6.11
CA TYR A 221 4.27 -22.42 -7.49
C TYR A 221 3.58 -23.79 -7.57
N PHE A 222 3.21 -24.20 -8.78
CA PHE A 222 2.90 -25.61 -9.05
C PHE A 222 4.18 -26.44 -8.94
N SER A 223 4.02 -27.70 -8.52
CA SER A 223 5.10 -28.67 -8.70
C SER A 223 5.32 -28.83 -10.20
N PRO A 224 6.53 -28.58 -10.73
CA PRO A 224 6.79 -28.75 -12.15
C PRO A 224 6.53 -30.21 -12.55
N GLU A 225 5.73 -30.42 -13.58
CA GLU A 225 5.60 -31.73 -14.18
C GLU A 225 6.71 -31.92 -15.21
N PHE A 226 7.41 -33.05 -15.10
CA PHE A 226 8.47 -33.40 -16.04
C PHE A 226 7.93 -34.38 -17.06
N GLY A 227 7.87 -33.93 -18.31
CA GLY A 227 7.51 -34.75 -19.45
C GLY A 227 8.72 -35.20 -20.25
N ILE A 228 8.52 -36.21 -21.09
CA ILE A 228 9.42 -36.53 -22.20
C ILE A 228 8.60 -36.26 -23.47
N SER A 229 9.03 -35.32 -24.30
CA SER A 229 8.30 -34.93 -25.51
C SER A 229 8.51 -35.86 -26.71
N GLN A 230 9.45 -36.81 -26.60
CA GLN A 230 9.67 -37.84 -27.62
C GLN A 230 9.19 -39.22 -27.17
N LEU A 231 8.48 -39.90 -28.08
CA LEU A 231 8.34 -41.35 -28.06
C LEU A 231 9.74 -41.97 -28.15
N LEU A 232 10.21 -42.54 -27.05
CA LEU A 232 11.38 -43.41 -27.08
C LEU A 232 10.99 -44.67 -27.85
N GLU A 233 11.75 -45.03 -28.89
CA GLU A 233 11.63 -46.37 -29.45
C GLU A 233 11.97 -47.38 -28.34
N ASP A 234 11.08 -48.34 -28.08
CA ASP A 234 11.23 -49.35 -27.03
C ASP A 234 12.35 -50.37 -27.34
N THR A 235 12.92 -50.29 -28.54
CA THR A 235 13.93 -51.20 -29.09
C THR A 235 15.02 -50.40 -29.81
N ILE A 236 16.28 -50.51 -29.34
CA ILE A 236 17.46 -49.90 -29.97
C ILE A 236 18.54 -50.94 -30.29
N CYS A 237 19.43 -50.65 -31.24
CA CYS A 237 20.55 -51.52 -31.60
C CYS A 237 21.80 -51.25 -30.76
N TYR A 238 22.68 -52.26 -30.67
CA TYR A 238 23.98 -52.10 -30.01
C TYR A 238 24.85 -51.07 -30.75
N GLY A 239 25.16 -49.97 -30.07
CA GLY A 239 25.96 -48.86 -30.62
C GLY A 239 25.15 -47.60 -30.92
N ASP A 240 23.83 -47.63 -30.79
CA ASP A 240 22.99 -46.46 -31.00
C ASP A 240 23.17 -45.43 -29.89
N THR A 241 23.10 -44.15 -30.26
CA THR A 241 23.07 -43.02 -29.32
C THR A 241 21.66 -42.46 -29.29
N ILE A 242 21.00 -42.52 -28.13
CA ILE A 242 19.69 -41.90 -27.92
C ILE A 242 19.85 -40.51 -27.29
N HIS A 243 19.05 -39.56 -27.75
CA HIS A 243 18.91 -38.24 -27.15
C HIS A 243 17.58 -38.20 -26.39
N ILE A 244 17.67 -38.07 -25.06
CA ILE A 244 16.51 -37.87 -24.19
C ILE A 244 16.44 -36.38 -23.88
N ILE A 245 15.36 -35.72 -24.28
CA ILE A 245 15.08 -34.34 -23.93
C ILE A 245 13.98 -34.38 -22.87
N GLY A 246 14.32 -33.97 -21.65
CA GLY A 246 13.32 -33.70 -20.62
C GLY A 246 12.73 -32.31 -20.85
N GLU A 247 11.41 -32.20 -20.79
CA GLU A 247 10.71 -30.92 -20.87
C GLU A 247 10.04 -30.61 -19.54
N VAL A 248 10.07 -29.34 -19.15
CA VAL A 248 9.33 -28.83 -18.00
C VAL A 248 8.00 -28.32 -18.51
N LEU A 249 6.92 -28.96 -18.08
CA LEU A 249 5.57 -28.45 -18.29
C LEU A 249 5.27 -27.54 -17.10
N MET A 250 5.21 -26.23 -17.37
CA MET A 250 4.77 -25.23 -16.40
C MET A 250 3.35 -24.83 -16.76
N GLU A 251 2.39 -25.27 -15.95
CA GLU A 251 1.01 -24.79 -16.04
C GLU A 251 0.90 -23.56 -15.13
N LEU A 252 0.59 -22.40 -15.73
CA LEU A 252 0.32 -21.19 -14.97
C LEU A 252 -1.04 -21.36 -14.26
N PRO A 253 -1.23 -20.77 -13.07
CA PRO A 253 -2.55 -20.79 -12.44
C PRO A 253 -3.54 -20.10 -13.38
N ILE A 254 -4.62 -20.79 -13.74
CA ILE A 254 -5.76 -20.16 -14.40
C ILE A 254 -6.51 -19.40 -13.31
N PRO A 255 -6.51 -18.06 -13.30
CA PRO A 255 -7.28 -17.34 -12.31
C PRO A 255 -8.76 -17.43 -12.66
N GLU A 256 -9.55 -17.74 -11.64
CA GLU A 256 -10.99 -17.88 -11.73
C GLU A 256 -11.63 -16.67 -11.03
N ALA A 257 -12.62 -16.06 -11.68
CA ALA A 257 -13.46 -15.09 -11.01
C ALA A 257 -14.41 -15.81 -10.04
N GLY A 258 -14.76 -15.17 -8.91
CA GLY A 258 -15.79 -15.69 -8.04
C GLY A 258 -17.17 -15.76 -8.72
N VAL A 259 -18.13 -16.44 -8.08
CA VAL A 259 -19.51 -16.53 -8.57
C VAL A 259 -20.19 -15.16 -8.47
N THR A 260 -20.82 -14.73 -9.56
CA THR A 260 -21.61 -13.49 -9.61
C THR A 260 -23.05 -13.84 -9.96
N PHE A 261 -23.99 -13.46 -9.10
CA PHE A 261 -25.41 -13.67 -9.35
C PHE A 261 -25.90 -12.62 -10.36
N ILE A 262 -26.55 -13.08 -11.44
CA ILE A 262 -27.13 -12.23 -12.48
C ILE A 262 -28.64 -12.48 -12.47
N PRO A 263 -29.47 -11.57 -11.93
CA PRO A 263 -30.90 -11.75 -11.85
C PRO A 263 -31.58 -11.66 -13.22
N ASP A 264 -32.51 -12.59 -13.47
CA ASP A 264 -33.48 -12.49 -14.57
C ASP A 264 -34.58 -11.47 -14.17
N GLY A 265 -34.61 -10.29 -14.79
CA GLY A 265 -35.60 -9.25 -14.46
C GLY A 265 -35.06 -7.87 -14.06
N GLY A 266 -33.74 -7.66 -14.10
CA GLY A 266 -33.09 -6.42 -13.66
C GLY A 266 -33.56 -5.15 -14.37
N SER A 267 -33.32 -3.99 -13.77
CA SER A 267 -33.67 -2.71 -14.40
C SER A 267 -32.81 -2.45 -15.64
N THR A 268 -33.35 -1.79 -16.66
CA THR A 268 -32.56 -1.41 -17.86
C THR A 268 -31.38 -0.53 -17.43
N ASN A 269 -30.15 -1.05 -17.49
CA ASN A 269 -28.85 -0.44 -17.14
C ASN A 269 -28.08 -1.04 -15.93
N GLU A 270 -28.39 -2.24 -15.43
CA GLU A 270 -27.56 -2.88 -14.40
C GLU A 270 -26.36 -3.65 -14.99
N CYS A 271 -25.14 -3.24 -14.63
CA CYS A 271 -23.91 -3.96 -14.96
C CYS A 271 -23.43 -4.76 -13.76
N TYR A 272 -23.18 -6.05 -13.96
CA TYR A 272 -22.55 -6.93 -12.99
C TYR A 272 -21.09 -7.11 -13.38
N TYR A 273 -20.22 -7.14 -12.38
CA TYR A 273 -18.79 -7.21 -12.58
C TYR A 273 -18.20 -8.37 -11.79
N SER A 274 -17.29 -9.09 -12.42
CA SER A 274 -16.40 -10.01 -11.75
C SER A 274 -14.97 -9.68 -12.18
N SER A 275 -14.01 -9.74 -11.26
CA SER A 275 -12.62 -9.36 -11.57
C SER A 275 -11.71 -10.58 -11.54
N ILE A 276 -10.83 -10.67 -12.53
CA ILE A 276 -9.74 -11.62 -12.60
C ILE A 276 -8.45 -10.81 -12.52
N SER A 277 -7.62 -11.05 -11.50
CA SER A 277 -6.35 -10.34 -11.31
C SER A 277 -5.15 -11.26 -11.48
N TYR A 278 -4.15 -10.77 -12.20
CA TYR A 278 -2.83 -11.38 -12.33
C TYR A 278 -1.79 -10.44 -11.74
N ASP A 279 -0.78 -10.97 -11.03
CA ASP A 279 0.39 -10.22 -10.57
C ASP A 279 1.70 -11.02 -10.73
N ILE A 280 1.66 -12.07 -11.55
CA ILE A 280 2.71 -13.08 -11.69
C ILE A 280 3.71 -12.79 -12.82
N PHE A 281 3.43 -11.80 -13.67
CA PHE A 281 4.28 -11.43 -14.80
C PHE A 281 5.23 -10.29 -14.44
N ASP A 282 6.18 -9.95 -15.32
CA ASP A 282 6.96 -8.71 -15.18
C ASP A 282 6.02 -7.49 -15.10
N PRO A 283 6.23 -6.49 -14.23
CA PRO A 283 5.37 -5.31 -14.13
C PRO A 283 5.15 -4.55 -15.44
N THR A 284 6.04 -4.73 -16.42
CA THR A 284 5.95 -4.14 -17.77
C THR A 284 5.43 -5.11 -18.84
N ALA A 285 5.07 -6.34 -18.45
CA ALA A 285 4.57 -7.36 -19.37
C ALA A 285 3.21 -6.97 -19.96
N ILE A 286 3.09 -7.17 -21.26
CA ILE A 286 1.87 -6.93 -22.05
C ILE A 286 1.56 -8.16 -22.92
N MET A 287 0.29 -8.33 -23.30
CA MET A 287 -0.13 -9.31 -24.30
C MET A 287 0.45 -8.91 -25.66
N SER A 288 1.57 -9.49 -26.06
CA SER A 288 2.27 -9.11 -27.30
C SER A 288 1.76 -9.84 -28.54
N ASP A 289 1.13 -11.00 -28.36
CA ASP A 289 0.58 -11.82 -29.42
C ASP A 289 -0.67 -12.53 -28.87
N ILE A 290 -1.80 -12.35 -29.55
CA ILE A 290 -3.08 -12.94 -29.13
C ILE A 290 -3.09 -14.47 -29.16
N SER A 291 -2.16 -15.10 -29.90
CA SER A 291 -2.03 -16.57 -29.94
C SER A 291 -1.64 -17.18 -28.59
N TYR A 292 -1.18 -16.36 -27.64
CA TYR A 292 -0.95 -16.80 -26.26
C TYR A 292 -2.25 -16.92 -25.43
N LEU A 293 -3.36 -16.37 -25.92
CA LEU A 293 -4.67 -16.54 -25.31
C LEU A 293 -5.35 -17.79 -25.89
N GLU A 294 -5.43 -18.85 -25.10
CA GLU A 294 -6.15 -20.07 -25.50
C GLU A 294 -7.66 -19.80 -25.59
N SER A 295 -8.28 -19.41 -24.48
CA SER A 295 -9.69 -19.01 -24.44
C SER A 295 -10.05 -18.25 -23.16
N ILE A 296 -11.20 -17.60 -23.20
CA ILE A 296 -11.86 -16.94 -22.07
C ILE A 296 -13.16 -17.70 -21.80
N CYS A 297 -13.25 -18.42 -20.70
CA CYS A 297 -14.40 -19.28 -20.40
C CYS A 297 -15.30 -18.71 -19.30
N LEU A 298 -16.61 -18.92 -19.46
CA LEU A 298 -17.65 -18.62 -18.48
C LEU A 298 -18.45 -19.89 -18.24
N ASN A 299 -18.59 -20.30 -16.98
CA ASN A 299 -19.62 -21.25 -16.59
C ASN A 299 -20.88 -20.44 -16.23
N ILE A 300 -21.89 -20.47 -17.11
CA ILE A 300 -23.07 -19.61 -16.97
C ILE A 300 -24.35 -20.35 -17.34
N GLU A 301 -25.42 -20.03 -16.62
CA GLU A 301 -26.81 -20.30 -16.97
C GLU A 301 -27.57 -18.98 -17.05
N HIS A 302 -28.51 -18.89 -18.01
CA HIS A 302 -29.38 -17.72 -18.13
C HIS A 302 -30.60 -18.05 -18.99
N SER A 303 -31.79 -17.62 -18.56
CA SER A 303 -33.07 -17.86 -19.25
C SER A 303 -33.12 -17.22 -20.64
N TYR A 304 -32.38 -16.16 -20.90
CA TYR A 304 -32.34 -15.53 -22.21
C TYR A 304 -30.94 -15.04 -22.56
N LEU A 305 -30.32 -15.66 -23.57
CA LEU A 305 -29.15 -15.08 -24.24
C LEU A 305 -29.47 -13.68 -24.74
N GLY A 306 -30.72 -13.41 -25.12
CA GLY A 306 -31.21 -12.09 -25.53
C GLY A 306 -30.79 -10.91 -24.67
N ASP A 307 -30.67 -11.14 -23.36
CA ASP A 307 -30.60 -10.07 -22.36
C ASP A 307 -29.18 -9.71 -21.94
N LEU A 308 -28.18 -10.52 -22.33
CA LEU A 308 -26.81 -10.32 -21.88
C LEU A 308 -25.99 -9.55 -22.91
N GLU A 309 -25.23 -8.54 -22.51
CA GLU A 309 -23.96 -8.19 -23.15
C GLU A 309 -22.83 -8.75 -22.31
N ILE A 310 -21.82 -9.37 -22.95
CA ILE A 310 -20.66 -9.96 -22.28
C ILE A 310 -19.42 -9.25 -22.80
N ARG A 311 -18.63 -8.68 -21.88
CA ARG A 311 -17.43 -7.90 -22.17
C ARG A 311 -16.28 -8.29 -21.25
N ILE A 312 -15.07 -8.25 -21.80
CA ILE A 312 -13.82 -8.28 -21.05
C ILE A 312 -13.14 -6.91 -21.11
N THR A 313 -12.60 -6.47 -19.99
CA THR A 313 -11.90 -5.19 -19.82
C THR A 313 -10.52 -5.44 -19.21
N CYS A 314 -9.50 -4.91 -19.85
CA CYS A 314 -8.11 -4.97 -19.42
C CYS A 314 -7.81 -4.02 -18.25
N PRO A 315 -6.71 -4.24 -17.51
CA PRO A 315 -6.28 -3.33 -16.43
C PRO A 315 -6.05 -1.88 -16.87
N ASP A 316 -5.74 -1.65 -18.15
CA ASP A 316 -5.56 -0.32 -18.74
C ASP A 316 -6.87 0.33 -19.24
N GLY A 317 -8.00 -0.39 -19.12
CA GLY A 317 -9.32 0.05 -19.59
C GLY A 317 -9.64 -0.31 -21.04
N THR A 318 -8.79 -1.07 -21.75
CA THR A 318 -9.12 -1.60 -23.08
C THR A 318 -10.26 -2.61 -22.99
N GLU A 319 -11.27 -2.52 -23.85
CA GLU A 319 -12.47 -3.36 -23.78
C GLU A 319 -12.75 -4.13 -25.06
N VAL A 320 -13.19 -5.38 -24.91
CA VAL A 320 -13.67 -6.22 -26.02
C VAL A 320 -15.04 -6.80 -25.69
N ILE A 321 -16.00 -6.58 -26.58
CA ILE A 321 -17.33 -7.15 -26.50
C ILE A 321 -17.28 -8.54 -27.12
N MET A 322 -17.52 -9.56 -26.30
CA MET A 322 -17.54 -10.96 -26.72
C MET A 322 -18.90 -11.38 -27.26
N LYS A 323 -19.97 -10.77 -26.72
CA LYS A 323 -21.34 -10.93 -27.18
C LYS A 323 -22.08 -9.62 -26.90
N SER A 324 -22.65 -8.99 -27.92
CA SER A 324 -23.46 -7.77 -27.78
C SER A 324 -24.93 -8.04 -27.47
N TYR A 325 -25.52 -7.05 -26.81
CA TYR A 325 -26.95 -6.91 -26.74
C TYR A 325 -27.50 -6.05 -27.90
N PRO A 326 -28.70 -6.31 -28.43
CA PRO A 326 -29.58 -7.46 -28.17
C PRO A 326 -29.33 -8.62 -29.16
N GLY A 327 -29.72 -9.84 -28.78
CA GLY A 327 -29.68 -10.99 -29.69
C GLY A 327 -29.73 -12.33 -28.98
N GLY A 328 -30.41 -13.31 -29.58
CA GLY A 328 -30.49 -14.67 -29.00
C GLY A 328 -31.76 -15.44 -29.33
N ALA A 329 -32.78 -14.81 -29.95
CA ALA A 329 -33.99 -15.49 -30.44
C ALA A 329 -34.70 -16.42 -29.43
N GLY A 330 -34.71 -16.05 -28.13
CA GLY A 330 -35.28 -16.87 -27.07
C GLY A 330 -34.42 -18.06 -26.63
N THR A 331 -33.14 -18.08 -27.01
CA THR A 331 -32.18 -19.14 -26.67
C THR A 331 -31.71 -19.01 -25.23
N TYR A 332 -31.60 -20.14 -24.53
CA TYR A 332 -31.13 -20.22 -23.15
C TYR A 332 -29.60 -20.46 -23.10
N LEU A 333 -28.97 -20.19 -21.97
CA LEU A 333 -27.62 -20.67 -21.63
C LEU A 333 -27.74 -21.67 -20.49
N GLY A 334 -27.04 -22.80 -20.55
CA GLY A 334 -27.10 -23.85 -19.53
C GLY A 334 -28.49 -24.46 -19.37
N GLU A 335 -28.82 -24.83 -18.13
CA GLU A 335 -30.15 -25.27 -17.70
C GLU A 335 -30.70 -24.28 -16.68
N PRO A 336 -31.22 -23.12 -17.12
CA PRO A 336 -31.71 -22.10 -16.22
C PRO A 336 -33.02 -22.53 -15.56
N LEU A 337 -33.29 -21.98 -14.37
CA LEU A 337 -34.59 -22.11 -13.73
C LEU A 337 -35.56 -21.08 -14.33
N ASP A 338 -36.27 -21.51 -15.38
CA ASP A 338 -37.25 -20.69 -16.10
C ASP A 338 -38.67 -20.94 -15.57
N GLY A 339 -39.46 -19.87 -15.41
CA GLY A 339 -40.84 -19.85 -14.93
C GLY A 339 -41.01 -19.36 -13.48
N SER A 340 -42.24 -18.98 -13.14
CA SER A 340 -42.62 -18.63 -11.76
C SER A 340 -42.33 -19.78 -10.77
N PRO A 341 -41.66 -19.52 -9.63
CA PRO A 341 -41.39 -18.21 -9.02
C PRO A 341 -39.99 -17.63 -9.29
N TRP A 342 -39.22 -18.14 -10.25
CA TRP A 342 -37.81 -17.82 -10.47
C TRP A 342 -37.62 -16.59 -11.36
N ASP A 343 -38.39 -16.49 -12.45
CA ASP A 343 -38.34 -15.33 -13.35
C ASP A 343 -38.81 -14.04 -12.64
N ASN A 344 -38.13 -12.94 -12.92
CA ASN A 344 -38.42 -11.61 -12.35
C ASN A 344 -38.42 -11.61 -10.82
N ASN A 345 -37.72 -12.56 -10.19
CA ASN A 345 -37.52 -12.57 -8.75
C ASN A 345 -36.35 -11.63 -8.42
N PRO A 346 -36.59 -10.47 -7.80
CA PRO A 346 -35.55 -9.48 -7.52
C PRO A 346 -34.68 -9.88 -6.32
N ILE A 347 -34.91 -11.05 -5.71
CA ILE A 347 -34.20 -11.50 -4.52
C ILE A 347 -32.88 -12.14 -4.96
N GLU A 348 -31.78 -11.43 -4.70
CA GLU A 348 -30.40 -11.88 -4.86
C GLU A 348 -29.97 -12.79 -3.70
N ASP A 349 -30.71 -13.88 -3.45
CA ASP A 349 -30.42 -14.86 -2.40
C ASP A 349 -30.49 -16.28 -2.99
N PRO A 350 -29.38 -17.03 -3.07
CA PRO A 350 -29.37 -18.38 -3.65
C PRO A 350 -30.23 -19.40 -2.88
N ASP A 351 -30.62 -19.13 -1.63
CA ASP A 351 -31.55 -19.99 -0.89
C ASP A 351 -33.01 -19.77 -1.33
N VAL A 352 -33.31 -18.62 -1.94
CA VAL A 352 -34.66 -18.20 -2.35
C VAL A 352 -34.82 -18.18 -3.88
N ASN A 353 -33.72 -17.92 -4.60
CA ASN A 353 -33.59 -17.98 -6.05
C ASN A 353 -32.32 -18.78 -6.41
N PRO A 354 -32.36 -20.11 -6.30
CA PRO A 354 -31.19 -20.94 -6.53
C PRO A 354 -30.74 -20.86 -8.00
N PRO A 355 -29.43 -20.89 -8.28
CA PRO A 355 -28.94 -20.91 -9.65
C PRO A 355 -29.33 -22.22 -10.35
N GLY A 356 -29.49 -22.14 -11.67
CA GLY A 356 -29.61 -23.29 -12.55
C GLY A 356 -28.29 -24.07 -12.70
N VAL A 357 -28.20 -24.91 -13.73
CA VAL A 357 -26.95 -25.62 -14.06
C VAL A 357 -26.22 -24.87 -15.18
N GLY A 358 -25.12 -24.21 -14.82
CA GLY A 358 -24.25 -23.54 -15.78
C GLY A 358 -23.55 -24.51 -16.72
N TRP A 359 -23.40 -24.11 -17.98
CA TRP A 359 -22.54 -24.80 -18.96
C TRP A 359 -21.34 -23.92 -19.32
N ASP A 360 -20.30 -24.55 -19.87
CA ASP A 360 -19.07 -23.86 -20.25
C ASP A 360 -19.19 -23.24 -21.65
N TYR A 361 -19.06 -21.93 -21.69
CA TYR A 361 -19.03 -21.12 -22.90
C TYR A 361 -17.69 -20.39 -22.98
N CYS A 362 -16.86 -20.76 -23.94
CA CYS A 362 -15.52 -20.21 -24.11
C CYS A 362 -15.43 -19.33 -25.35
N PHE A 363 -14.71 -18.21 -25.24
CA PHE A 363 -14.38 -17.33 -26.35
C PHE A 363 -12.90 -17.51 -26.71
N SER A 364 -12.63 -17.92 -27.94
CA SER A 364 -11.27 -18.22 -28.40
C SER A 364 -10.94 -17.44 -29.69
N PRO A 365 -9.68 -16.96 -29.85
CA PRO A 365 -9.24 -16.33 -31.10
C PRO A 365 -9.35 -17.25 -32.33
N ASP A 366 -9.30 -18.58 -32.13
CA ASP A 366 -9.33 -19.59 -33.19
C ASP A 366 -10.75 -20.10 -33.52
N ALA A 367 -11.76 -19.66 -32.77
CA ALA A 367 -13.13 -20.06 -33.03
C ALA A 367 -13.69 -19.35 -34.27
N ASN A 368 -14.48 -20.07 -35.07
CA ASN A 368 -14.91 -19.63 -36.39
C ASN A 368 -16.35 -19.10 -36.47
N ALA A 369 -17.13 -19.24 -35.39
CA ALA A 369 -18.54 -18.86 -35.35
C ALA A 369 -18.88 -18.22 -34.01
N THR A 370 -19.57 -17.08 -34.05
CA THR A 370 -20.08 -16.43 -32.85
C THR A 370 -21.28 -17.20 -32.28
N MET A 371 -21.65 -16.92 -31.03
CA MET A 371 -22.90 -17.45 -30.47
C MET A 371 -24.11 -17.13 -31.36
N MET A 372 -24.16 -15.93 -31.94
CA MET A 372 -25.26 -15.52 -32.82
C MET A 372 -25.26 -16.26 -34.16
N ASP A 373 -24.11 -16.63 -34.71
CA ASP A 373 -24.05 -17.46 -35.92
C ASP A 373 -24.68 -18.82 -35.67
N ILE A 374 -24.40 -19.42 -34.51
CA ILE A 374 -24.98 -20.71 -34.11
C ILE A 374 -26.48 -20.57 -33.87
N VAL A 375 -26.93 -19.54 -33.14
CA VAL A 375 -28.36 -19.24 -32.93
C VAL A 375 -29.09 -19.10 -34.26
N ASN A 376 -28.54 -18.35 -35.21
CA ASN A 376 -29.14 -18.12 -36.52
C ASN A 376 -29.16 -19.37 -37.40
N ALA A 377 -28.16 -20.25 -37.28
CA ALA A 377 -28.12 -21.53 -37.97
C ALA A 377 -29.16 -22.52 -37.40
N GLY A 378 -29.44 -22.42 -36.10
CA GLY A 378 -30.38 -23.29 -35.39
C GLY A 378 -29.91 -24.75 -35.32
N GLY A 379 -30.83 -25.67 -35.06
CA GLY A 379 -30.54 -27.11 -35.04
C GLY A 379 -30.08 -27.68 -33.68
N PHE A 380 -30.24 -26.91 -32.61
CA PHE A 380 -30.02 -27.34 -31.23
C PHE A 380 -31.31 -27.20 -30.40
N GLY A 381 -31.25 -27.59 -29.12
CA GLY A 381 -32.38 -27.52 -28.18
C GLY A 381 -32.72 -26.08 -27.75
N PRO A 382 -33.42 -25.89 -26.62
CA PRO A 382 -33.72 -24.55 -26.11
C PRO A 382 -32.46 -23.79 -25.69
N SER A 383 -31.43 -24.50 -25.20
CA SER A 383 -30.16 -23.93 -24.75
C SER A 383 -29.09 -24.01 -25.83
N LEU A 384 -28.31 -22.93 -25.96
CA LEU A 384 -27.13 -22.88 -26.81
C LEU A 384 -26.14 -23.97 -26.35
N PRO A 385 -25.57 -24.79 -27.26
CA PRO A 385 -24.62 -25.83 -26.88
C PRO A 385 -23.42 -25.28 -26.11
N ALA A 386 -22.91 -26.02 -25.11
CA ALA A 386 -21.60 -25.71 -24.53
C ALA A 386 -20.50 -25.78 -25.60
N GLY A 387 -19.48 -24.94 -25.50
CA GLY A 387 -18.36 -24.98 -26.45
C GLY A 387 -17.61 -23.66 -26.64
N SER A 388 -16.79 -23.66 -27.69
CA SER A 388 -15.94 -22.53 -28.06
C SER A 388 -16.57 -21.70 -29.18
N TYR A 389 -16.58 -20.38 -29.00
CA TYR A 389 -17.23 -19.40 -29.84
C TYR A 389 -16.26 -18.26 -30.21
N ALA A 390 -16.45 -17.70 -31.40
CA ALA A 390 -15.79 -16.47 -31.78
C ALA A 390 -16.38 -15.31 -30.97
N SER A 391 -15.51 -14.41 -30.52
CA SER A 391 -15.91 -13.13 -29.94
C SER A 391 -16.52 -12.23 -31.03
N GLU A 392 -17.54 -11.44 -30.67
CA GLU A 392 -18.16 -10.48 -31.60
C GLU A 392 -17.16 -9.43 -32.10
N ASN A 393 -16.50 -8.74 -31.17
CA ASN A 393 -15.33 -7.94 -31.49
C ASN A 393 -14.08 -8.84 -31.43
N ASN A 394 -13.20 -8.70 -32.40
CA ASN A 394 -12.01 -9.55 -32.49
C ASN A 394 -11.12 -9.41 -31.23
N LEU A 395 -10.74 -10.54 -30.63
CA LEU A 395 -9.90 -10.59 -29.42
C LEU A 395 -8.49 -10.03 -29.64
N ASN A 396 -8.02 -9.84 -30.88
CA ASN A 396 -6.77 -9.14 -31.18
C ASN A 396 -6.74 -7.72 -30.60
N ALA A 397 -7.89 -7.13 -30.28
CA ALA A 397 -7.96 -5.86 -29.57
C ALA A 397 -7.38 -5.92 -28.13
N LEU A 398 -7.11 -7.12 -27.59
CA LEU A 398 -6.42 -7.33 -26.32
C LEU A 398 -4.88 -7.28 -26.46
N GLU A 399 -4.32 -7.21 -27.67
CA GLU A 399 -2.89 -6.99 -27.84
C GLU A 399 -2.48 -5.63 -27.24
N GLY A 400 -1.46 -5.63 -26.38
CA GLY A 400 -1.04 -4.48 -25.59
C GLY A 400 -1.63 -4.40 -24.18
N CYS A 401 -2.63 -5.24 -23.86
CA CYS A 401 -3.21 -5.35 -22.53
C CYS A 401 -2.13 -5.68 -21.49
N PRO A 402 -2.04 -4.97 -20.35
CA PRO A 402 -1.14 -5.34 -19.27
C PRO A 402 -1.44 -6.76 -18.76
N MET A 403 -0.40 -7.57 -18.59
CA MET A 403 -0.54 -8.94 -18.06
C MET A 403 -0.68 -8.97 -16.54
N ASN A 404 -0.41 -7.85 -15.86
CA ASN A 404 -0.64 -7.68 -14.44
C ASN A 404 -1.73 -6.62 -14.18
N GLY A 405 -2.43 -6.76 -13.05
CA GLY A 405 -3.53 -5.91 -12.64
C GLY A 405 -4.88 -6.63 -12.67
N ALA A 406 -5.92 -5.94 -12.19
CA ALA A 406 -7.29 -6.47 -12.24
C ALA A 406 -7.88 -6.24 -13.64
N GLY A 407 -8.05 -7.32 -14.39
CA GLY A 407 -8.98 -7.34 -15.50
C GLY A 407 -10.40 -7.51 -14.96
N THR A 408 -11.38 -6.87 -15.60
CA THR A 408 -12.79 -6.99 -15.20
C THR A 408 -13.59 -7.64 -16.32
N PHE A 409 -14.32 -8.67 -15.95
CA PHE A 409 -15.44 -9.18 -16.72
C PHE A 409 -16.66 -8.37 -16.34
N SER A 410 -17.40 -7.91 -17.34
CA SER A 410 -18.69 -7.30 -17.11
C SER A 410 -19.74 -8.01 -17.95
N THR A 411 -20.84 -8.33 -17.28
CA THR A 411 -22.07 -8.76 -17.91
C THR A 411 -23.11 -7.69 -17.68
N HIS A 412 -23.79 -7.29 -18.74
CA HIS A 412 -24.85 -6.31 -18.66
C HIS A 412 -26.17 -7.00 -18.97
N GLY A 413 -27.10 -6.97 -18.02
CA GLY A 413 -28.48 -7.39 -18.24
C GLY A 413 -29.30 -6.22 -18.78
N GLN A 414 -29.81 -6.31 -20.00
CA GLN A 414 -30.76 -5.34 -20.55
C GLN A 414 -32.09 -6.01 -20.91
N ASN A 415 -33.03 -5.99 -19.98
CA ASN A 415 -34.38 -6.51 -20.26
C ASN A 415 -35.14 -5.54 -21.18
N ASN A 416 -35.40 -5.98 -22.42
CA ASN A 416 -36.45 -5.38 -23.25
C ASN A 416 -37.79 -5.98 -22.85
N ASN A 417 -38.47 -5.36 -21.88
CA ASN A 417 -39.88 -5.63 -21.60
C ASN A 417 -40.71 -5.66 -22.91
N PHE A 418 -41.35 -6.80 -23.20
CA PHE A 418 -42.62 -6.84 -23.95
C PHE A 418 -43.57 -7.91 -23.43
#